data_AF-A0AAD9HT01-F1
#
_entry.id   AF-A0AAD9HT01-F1
#
_cell.length_a   1.000
_cell.length_b   1.000
_cell.length_c   1.000
_cell.angle_alpha   90.00
_cell.angle_beta   90.00
_cell.angle_gamma   90.00
#
_symmetry.space_group_name_H-M   'P 1'
#
loop_
_entity.id
_entity.type
_entity.pdbx_description
1 polymer ?
#
loop_
_entity_poly.entity_id
_entity_poly.type
_entity_poly.pdbx_seq_one_letter_code
_entity_poly.pdbx_strand_id
1 'polypeptide(L)'
;MQRLPIEIMSYIADSLDLHDIFNLSLTCSQFRYIAYNDDICRAALETNASYSAEVQNARTSKEYARSLRRLVKTQNAIAAAAPYSVALVAQADEYVYCDGMLCYTHGHESLRLLHLHESAGSEIVIDIRSLLLSALGTDIRDSRCKFRPIHFACGIVTCLYSPPKSGGRSRLIILDIQQKRLLSAHRLESTSKLFVRNNNEHLYYGTHSLTGDDGFKRWALKRFNICKDQWAPGHLELEDLVGSDIGATVCFDLFGNYFYGISSLNSFEVYENDWTSYYYGFRLPFRRRLRGLRIRLRKRYWNQ
;
A
#
# COMPACT_ATOMS: atom_id res chain seq x y z
N MET A 1 -22.10 33.95 -29.10
CA MET A 1 -20.94 33.12 -29.50
C MET A 1 -21.38 31.66 -29.48
N GLN A 2 -21.12 30.92 -30.55
CA GLN A 2 -21.50 29.51 -30.68
C GLN A 2 -20.62 28.63 -29.78
N ARG A 3 -21.23 27.64 -29.12
CA ARG A 3 -20.49 26.60 -28.39
C ARG A 3 -19.73 25.76 -29.41
N LEU A 4 -18.44 25.51 -29.16
CA LEU A 4 -17.67 24.56 -29.95
C LEU A 4 -18.31 23.16 -29.85
N PRO A 5 -18.25 22.33 -30.90
CA PRO A 5 -18.67 20.95 -30.84
C PRO A 5 -17.95 20.20 -29.71
N ILE A 6 -18.66 19.26 -29.08
CA ILE A 6 -18.16 18.55 -27.90
C ILE A 6 -16.90 17.74 -28.22
N GLU A 7 -16.78 17.24 -29.45
CA GLU A 7 -15.65 16.47 -29.95
C GLU A 7 -14.37 17.31 -29.95
N ILE A 8 -14.47 18.57 -30.39
CA ILE A 8 -13.34 19.51 -30.38
C ILE A 8 -12.93 19.82 -28.93
N MET A 9 -13.91 19.95 -28.05
CA MET A 9 -13.66 20.27 -26.65
C MET A 9 -13.05 19.11 -25.87
N SER A 10 -13.45 17.87 -26.17
CA SER A 10 -12.79 16.68 -25.64
C SER A 10 -11.34 16.60 -26.11
N TYR A 11 -11.06 16.90 -27.38
CA TYR A 11 -9.69 16.92 -27.90
C TYR A 11 -8.80 17.98 -27.22
N ILE A 12 -9.35 19.18 -26.98
CA ILE A 12 -8.67 20.23 -26.22
C ILE A 12 -8.42 19.76 -24.78
N ALA A 13 -9.43 19.18 -24.12
CA ALA A 13 -9.31 18.69 -22.75
C ALA A 13 -8.26 17.57 -22.62
N ASP A 14 -8.12 16.68 -23.61
CA ASP A 14 -7.05 15.66 -23.63
C ASP A 14 -5.64 16.25 -23.67
N SER A 15 -5.51 17.50 -24.13
CA SER A 15 -4.23 18.21 -24.22
C SER A 15 -3.93 19.07 -22.99
N LEU A 16 -4.85 19.14 -22.02
CA LEU A 16 -4.74 19.94 -20.81
C LEU A 16 -4.62 19.06 -19.58
N ASP A 17 -3.97 19.59 -18.55
CA ASP A 17 -3.99 18.95 -17.24
C ASP A 17 -5.35 19.14 -16.53
N LEU A 18 -5.57 18.39 -15.45
CA LEU A 18 -6.83 18.44 -14.72
C LEU A 18 -7.10 19.80 -14.05
N HIS A 19 -6.06 20.51 -13.62
CA HIS A 19 -6.20 21.81 -12.98
C HIS A 19 -6.53 22.89 -14.01
N ASP A 20 -5.91 22.86 -15.18
CA ASP A 20 -6.17 23.76 -16.31
C ASP A 20 -7.61 23.62 -16.77
N ILE A 21 -8.11 22.39 -16.93
CA ILE A 21 -9.51 22.14 -17.28
C ILE A 21 -10.45 22.73 -16.23
N PHE A 22 -10.16 22.48 -14.96
CA PHE A 22 -10.98 22.99 -13.86
C PHE A 22 -10.95 24.53 -13.81
N ASN A 23 -9.77 25.13 -13.90
CA ASN A 23 -9.57 26.58 -13.87
C ASN A 23 -10.21 27.26 -15.09
N LEU A 24 -10.07 26.69 -16.29
CA LEU A 24 -10.74 27.15 -17.51
C LEU A 24 -12.26 27.20 -17.31
N SER A 25 -12.84 26.18 -16.67
CA SER A 25 -14.28 26.17 -16.38
C SER A 25 -14.73 27.29 -15.43
N LEU A 26 -13.82 27.86 -14.63
CA LEU A 26 -14.08 28.98 -13.72
C LEU A 26 -13.91 30.35 -14.38
N THR A 27 -13.20 30.44 -15.50
CA THR A 27 -12.92 31.72 -16.18
C THR A 27 -14.18 32.40 -16.73
N CYS A 28 -15.12 31.65 -17.30
CA CYS A 28 -16.36 32.21 -17.84
C CYS A 28 -17.52 31.21 -17.79
N SER A 29 -18.76 31.73 -17.80
CA SER A 29 -19.97 30.91 -17.77
C SER A 29 -20.10 29.97 -18.98
N GLN A 30 -19.53 30.35 -20.12
CA GLN A 30 -19.55 29.54 -21.34
C GLN A 30 -18.64 28.32 -21.24
N PHE A 31 -17.52 28.37 -20.49
CA PHE A 31 -16.62 27.23 -20.30
C PHE A 31 -16.99 26.36 -19.10
N ARG A 32 -17.96 26.80 -18.30
CA ARG A 32 -18.42 26.04 -17.14
C ARG A 32 -18.79 24.60 -17.49
N TYR A 33 -19.38 24.32 -18.65
CA TYR A 33 -19.79 22.96 -19.01
C TYR A 33 -18.61 21.98 -19.13
N ILE A 34 -17.37 22.43 -19.36
CA ILE A 34 -16.19 21.58 -19.55
C ILE A 34 -15.97 20.72 -18.30
N ALA A 35 -16.05 21.31 -17.11
CA ALA A 35 -15.91 20.60 -15.84
C ALA A 35 -17.21 19.89 -15.38
N TYR A 36 -18.28 19.94 -16.18
CA TYR A 36 -19.59 19.38 -15.85
C TYR A 36 -20.11 18.34 -16.85
N ASN A 37 -19.46 18.20 -18.01
CA ASN A 37 -19.78 17.20 -19.01
C ASN A 37 -18.96 15.92 -18.78
N ASP A 38 -19.63 14.78 -18.67
CA ASP A 38 -18.99 13.50 -18.35
C ASP A 38 -18.09 12.97 -19.46
N ASP A 39 -18.36 13.25 -20.73
CA ASP A 39 -17.53 12.75 -21.84
C ASP A 39 -16.20 13.49 -21.91
N ILE A 40 -16.24 14.82 -21.79
CA ILE A 40 -15.02 15.66 -21.70
C ILE A 40 -14.21 15.27 -20.46
N CYS A 41 -14.86 15.18 -19.30
CA CYS A 41 -14.18 14.82 -18.05
C CYS A 41 -13.66 13.39 -18.06
N ARG A 42 -14.33 12.45 -18.75
CA ARG A 42 -13.83 11.09 -18.94
C ARG A 42 -12.51 11.09 -19.71
N ALA A 43 -12.46 11.78 -20.84
CA ALA A 43 -11.26 11.87 -21.67
C ALA A 43 -10.07 12.40 -20.85
N ALA A 44 -10.28 13.54 -20.18
CA ALA A 44 -9.27 14.15 -19.31
C ALA A 44 -8.81 13.26 -18.14
N LEU A 45 -9.74 12.60 -17.44
CA LEU A 45 -9.43 11.73 -16.31
C LEU A 45 -8.71 10.45 -16.73
N GLU A 46 -9.11 9.83 -17.83
CA GLU A 46 -8.47 8.62 -18.35
C GLU A 46 -7.05 8.92 -18.84
N THR A 47 -6.82 10.10 -19.41
CA THR A 47 -5.49 10.54 -19.86
C THR A 47 -4.58 10.88 -18.68
N ASN A 48 -5.05 11.69 -17.71
CA ASN A 48 -4.19 12.29 -16.69
C ASN A 48 -4.17 11.55 -15.35
N ALA A 49 -5.16 10.71 -15.05
CA ALA A 49 -5.34 10.13 -13.72
C ALA A 49 -6.02 8.75 -13.72
N SER A 50 -5.83 7.95 -14.77
CA SER A 50 -6.50 6.64 -14.97
C SER A 50 -6.40 5.65 -13.81
N TYR A 51 -5.41 5.80 -12.92
CA TYR A 51 -5.19 4.94 -11.76
C TYR A 51 -5.67 5.53 -10.42
N SER A 52 -6.23 6.75 -10.40
CA SER A 52 -6.74 7.36 -9.17
C SER A 52 -8.02 6.65 -8.67
N ALA A 53 -8.24 6.68 -7.36
CA ALA A 53 -9.44 6.11 -6.75
C ALA A 53 -10.72 6.78 -7.28
N GLU A 54 -10.69 8.09 -7.51
CA GLU A 54 -11.80 8.86 -8.10
C GLU A 54 -12.15 8.40 -9.51
N VAL A 55 -11.14 8.04 -10.32
CA VAL A 55 -11.37 7.52 -11.68
C VAL A 55 -11.89 6.09 -11.65
N GLN A 56 -11.37 5.22 -10.77
CA GLN A 56 -11.94 3.88 -10.61
C GLN A 56 -13.41 3.94 -10.18
N ASN A 57 -13.74 4.85 -9.26
CA ASN A 57 -15.12 5.09 -8.85
C ASN A 57 -15.97 5.63 -10.01
N ALA A 58 -15.44 6.58 -10.80
CA ALA A 58 -16.13 7.11 -11.97
C ALA A 58 -16.41 6.07 -13.05
N ARG A 59 -15.50 5.10 -13.26
CA ARG A 59 -15.72 4.01 -14.23
C ARG A 59 -16.95 3.16 -13.88
N THR A 60 -17.19 2.97 -12.58
CA THR A 60 -18.35 2.23 -12.05
C THR A 60 -19.61 3.09 -12.01
N SER A 61 -19.55 4.30 -11.44
CA SER A 61 -20.72 5.17 -11.26
C SER A 61 -21.12 5.94 -12.51
N LYS A 62 -20.21 6.05 -13.49
CA LYS A 62 -20.28 6.94 -14.66
C LYS A 62 -20.29 8.43 -14.35
N GLU A 63 -20.01 8.84 -13.11
CA GLU A 63 -19.99 10.25 -12.68
C GLU A 63 -18.60 10.93 -12.87
N TYR A 64 -18.09 10.95 -14.10
CA TYR A 64 -16.74 11.47 -14.41
C TYR A 64 -16.58 12.95 -14.06
N ALA A 65 -17.57 13.78 -14.37
CA ALA A 65 -17.49 15.21 -14.10
C ALA A 65 -17.45 15.50 -12.59
N ARG A 66 -18.19 14.72 -11.79
CA ARG A 66 -18.11 14.82 -10.32
C ARG A 66 -16.74 14.39 -9.82
N SER A 67 -16.21 13.28 -10.32
CA SER A 67 -14.90 12.76 -9.94
C SER A 67 -13.77 13.74 -10.29
N LEU A 68 -13.79 14.38 -11.46
CA LEU A 68 -12.81 15.40 -11.82
C LEU A 68 -12.82 16.56 -10.84
N ARG A 69 -14.00 17.12 -10.55
CA ARG A 69 -14.14 18.22 -9.59
C ARG A 69 -13.70 17.79 -8.18
N ARG A 70 -13.98 16.55 -7.76
CA ARG A 70 -13.56 16.03 -6.46
C ARG A 70 -12.04 15.91 -6.40
N LEU A 71 -11.41 15.30 -7.41
CA LEU A 71 -9.97 15.09 -7.47
C LEU A 71 -9.20 16.41 -7.42
N VAL A 72 -9.56 17.38 -8.27
CA VAL A 72 -8.89 18.69 -8.30
C VAL A 72 -9.10 19.45 -6.99
N LYS A 73 -10.32 19.42 -6.42
CA LYS A 73 -10.57 20.05 -5.11
C LYS A 73 -9.78 19.39 -3.99
N THR A 74 -9.65 18.07 -4.00
CA THR A 74 -8.82 17.34 -3.02
C THR A 74 -7.35 17.73 -3.17
N GLN A 75 -6.82 17.78 -4.40
CA GLN A 75 -5.44 18.20 -4.66
C GLN A 75 -5.19 19.63 -4.18
N ASN A 76 -6.10 20.56 -4.51
CA ASN A 76 -6.05 21.94 -4.01
C ASN A 76 -6.13 22.02 -2.49
N ALA A 77 -7.01 21.22 -1.86
CA ALA A 77 -7.16 21.19 -0.41
C ALA A 77 -5.88 20.69 0.28
N ILE A 78 -5.22 19.68 -0.29
CA ILE A 78 -3.92 19.17 0.19
C ILE A 78 -2.84 20.23 0.01
N ALA A 79 -2.74 20.83 -1.18
CA ALA A 79 -1.73 21.84 -1.49
C ALA A 79 -1.86 23.10 -0.62
N ALA A 80 -3.10 23.53 -0.35
CA ALA A 80 -3.39 24.71 0.47
C ALA A 80 -3.53 24.39 1.97
N ALA A 81 -3.46 23.11 2.36
CA ALA A 81 -3.81 22.63 3.70
C ALA A 81 -5.17 23.19 4.21
N ALA A 82 -6.16 23.32 3.30
CA ALA A 82 -7.42 24.01 3.55
C ALA A 82 -8.66 23.22 3.07
N PRO A 83 -9.72 23.11 3.87
CA PRO A 83 -9.82 23.62 5.25
C PRO A 83 -8.94 22.79 6.20
N TYR A 84 -8.26 23.48 7.11
CA TYR A 84 -7.54 22.80 8.18
C TYR A 84 -8.57 22.30 9.20
N SER A 85 -8.69 20.98 9.33
CA SER A 85 -9.51 20.33 10.34
C SER A 85 -8.73 19.20 10.98
N VAL A 86 -8.84 19.07 12.30
CA VAL A 86 -8.23 17.99 13.07
C VAL A 86 -9.35 17.32 13.85
N ALA A 87 -9.45 16.01 13.74
CA ALA A 87 -10.37 15.19 14.50
C ALA A 87 -9.64 14.01 15.12
N LEU A 88 -10.00 13.66 16.36
CA LEU A 88 -9.53 12.44 17.00
C LEU A 88 -10.41 11.28 16.54
N VAL A 89 -9.83 10.38 15.75
CA VAL A 89 -10.56 9.25 15.15
C VAL A 89 -10.51 7.99 16.01
N ALA A 90 -9.44 7.81 16.81
CA ALA A 90 -9.26 6.65 17.67
C ALA A 90 -8.19 6.90 18.74
N GLN A 91 -8.28 6.19 19.87
CA GLN A 91 -7.20 6.02 20.83
C GLN A 91 -6.54 4.65 20.59
N ALA A 92 -5.30 4.66 20.12
CA ALA A 92 -4.57 3.48 19.66
C ALA A 92 -3.24 3.30 20.39
N ASP A 93 -2.91 2.06 20.75
CA ASP A 93 -1.56 1.70 21.24
C ASP A 93 -0.60 1.47 20.07
N GLU A 94 -1.08 0.76 19.06
CA GLU A 94 -0.37 0.45 17.81
C GLU A 94 -1.34 0.63 16.66
N TYR A 95 -0.89 1.18 15.53
CA TYR A 95 -1.77 1.42 14.39
C TYR A 95 -1.04 1.35 13.05
N VAL A 96 -1.83 1.12 12.00
CA VAL A 96 -1.46 1.34 10.61
C VAL A 96 -2.66 1.90 9.86
N TYR A 97 -2.40 2.87 8.99
CA TYR A 97 -3.39 3.37 8.04
C TYR A 97 -2.99 2.90 6.64
N CYS A 98 -3.89 2.19 5.97
CA CYS A 98 -3.69 1.68 4.62
C CYS A 98 -4.96 1.89 3.81
N ASP A 99 -4.88 2.71 2.77
CA ASP A 99 -5.94 2.89 1.76
C ASP A 99 -7.35 3.15 2.36
N GLY A 100 -7.46 4.17 3.23
CA GLY A 100 -8.74 4.50 3.88
C GLY A 100 -9.08 3.66 5.09
N MET A 101 -8.36 2.55 5.32
CA MET A 101 -8.55 1.69 6.48
C MET A 101 -7.59 2.04 7.60
N LEU A 102 -8.12 2.40 8.77
CA LEU A 102 -7.35 2.51 10.00
C LEU A 102 -7.47 1.18 10.76
N CYS A 103 -6.36 0.45 10.88
CA CYS A 103 -6.27 -0.73 11.73
C CYS A 103 -5.46 -0.37 12.98
N TYR A 104 -5.99 -0.64 14.16
CA TYR A 104 -5.32 -0.29 15.40
C TYR A 104 -5.66 -1.23 16.54
N THR A 105 -4.80 -1.29 17.55
CA THR A 105 -5.10 -1.98 18.80
C THR A 105 -5.54 -1.02 19.88
N HIS A 106 -6.49 -1.48 20.70
CA HIS A 106 -6.91 -0.80 21.91
C HIS A 106 -6.75 -1.75 23.09
N GLY A 107 -5.78 -1.45 23.95
CA GLY A 107 -5.27 -2.34 24.97
C GLY A 107 -4.67 -3.62 24.38
N HIS A 108 -4.63 -4.66 25.21
CA HIS A 108 -4.23 -6.01 24.82
C HIS A 108 -5.41 -6.89 24.39
N GLU A 109 -6.60 -6.30 24.23
CA GLU A 109 -7.86 -7.03 24.11
C GLU A 109 -8.42 -7.01 22.70
N SER A 110 -8.35 -5.86 22.01
CA SER A 110 -9.05 -5.70 20.74
C SER A 110 -8.16 -5.15 19.62
N LEU A 111 -8.26 -5.79 18.45
CA LEU A 111 -7.87 -5.24 17.16
C LEU A 111 -9.12 -4.62 16.52
N ARG A 112 -9.02 -3.37 16.09
CA ARG A 112 -10.13 -2.60 15.53
C ARG A 112 -9.80 -2.14 14.11
N LEU A 113 -10.78 -2.19 13.23
CA LEU A 113 -10.68 -1.73 11.85
C LEU A 113 -11.79 -0.71 11.57
N LEU A 114 -11.41 0.48 11.12
CA LEU A 114 -12.29 1.63 10.86
C LEU A 114 -12.09 2.15 9.43
N HIS A 115 -13.17 2.19 8.65
CA HIS A 115 -13.15 2.65 7.25
C HIS A 115 -13.36 4.17 7.14
N LEU A 116 -12.29 4.95 7.22
CA LEU A 116 -12.36 6.42 7.26
C LEU A 116 -12.92 7.05 5.97
N HIS A 117 -12.74 6.41 4.81
CA HIS A 117 -13.23 6.95 3.54
C HIS A 117 -14.75 6.80 3.31
N GLU A 118 -15.44 5.94 4.07
CA GLU A 118 -16.87 5.66 3.88
C GLU A 118 -17.74 6.24 5.01
N SER A 119 -17.25 7.26 5.70
CA SER A 119 -17.93 7.87 6.85
C SER A 119 -18.35 6.80 7.87
N ALA A 120 -17.41 5.94 8.27
CA ALA A 120 -17.68 4.75 9.07
C ALA A 120 -18.52 5.07 10.32
N GLY A 121 -19.77 4.58 10.32
CA GLY A 121 -20.64 4.58 11.50
C GLY A 121 -20.39 3.41 12.45
N SER A 122 -19.49 2.49 12.10
CA SER A 122 -19.17 1.31 12.89
C SER A 122 -17.74 0.81 12.66
N GLU A 123 -17.21 0.10 13.65
CA GLU A 123 -15.89 -0.54 13.64
C GLU A 123 -16.02 -2.06 13.58
N ILE A 124 -15.09 -2.72 12.91
CA ILE A 124 -14.91 -4.16 13.05
C ILE A 124 -13.99 -4.40 14.24
N VAL A 125 -14.48 -5.08 15.26
CA VAL A 125 -13.72 -5.39 16.49
C VAL A 125 -13.42 -6.87 16.55
N ILE A 126 -12.15 -7.21 16.72
CA ILE A 126 -11.63 -8.58 16.81
C ILE A 126 -11.00 -8.75 18.19
N ASP A 127 -11.50 -9.72 18.95
CA ASP A 127 -10.91 -10.11 20.25
C ASP A 127 -9.57 -10.83 20.02
N ILE A 128 -8.49 -10.20 20.47
CA ILE A 128 -7.12 -10.69 20.27
C ILE A 128 -6.90 -12.00 21.03
N ARG A 129 -7.50 -12.18 22.21
CA ARG A 129 -7.29 -13.39 23.03
C ARG A 129 -7.86 -14.62 22.35
N SER A 130 -9.13 -14.54 21.93
CA SER A 130 -9.84 -15.60 21.20
C SER A 130 -9.15 -15.91 19.87
N LEU A 131 -8.69 -14.86 19.18
CA LEU A 131 -7.91 -15.02 17.97
C LEU A 131 -6.61 -15.80 18.24
N LEU A 132 -5.81 -15.37 19.22
CA LEU A 132 -4.53 -16.01 19.52
C LEU A 132 -4.71 -17.44 20.06
N LEU A 133 -5.77 -17.69 20.83
CA LEU A 133 -6.12 -19.04 21.28
C LEU A 133 -6.39 -19.95 20.07
N SER A 134 -7.17 -19.49 19.09
CA SER A 134 -7.42 -20.27 17.86
C SER A 134 -6.16 -20.44 17.00
N ALA A 135 -5.31 -19.41 16.93
CA ALA A 135 -4.14 -19.40 16.06
C ALA A 135 -2.94 -20.19 16.62
N LEU A 136 -2.80 -20.24 17.94
CA LEU A 136 -1.62 -20.77 18.63
C LEU A 136 -1.93 -22.02 19.45
N GLY A 137 -3.21 -22.30 19.72
CA GLY A 137 -3.64 -23.44 20.54
C GLY A 137 -3.31 -23.28 22.03
N THR A 138 -2.91 -22.09 22.47
CA THR A 138 -2.49 -21.82 23.86
C THR A 138 -3.16 -20.57 24.38
N ASP A 139 -3.71 -20.66 25.59
CA ASP A 139 -4.30 -19.52 26.31
C ASP A 139 -3.18 -18.56 26.77
N ILE A 140 -3.08 -17.42 26.08
CA ILE A 140 -2.09 -16.38 26.39
C ILE A 140 -2.72 -15.42 27.38
N ARG A 141 -2.46 -15.66 28.66
CA ARG A 141 -2.89 -14.79 29.77
C ARG A 141 -1.92 -13.64 30.07
N ASP A 142 -0.75 -13.64 29.43
CA ASP A 142 0.30 -12.66 29.70
C ASP A 142 0.04 -11.36 28.93
N SER A 143 -0.26 -10.30 29.67
CA SER A 143 -0.45 -8.94 29.16
C SER A 143 0.81 -8.36 28.53
N ARG A 144 1.99 -8.98 28.68
CA ARG A 144 3.24 -8.51 28.06
C ARG A 144 3.38 -8.90 26.60
N CYS A 145 2.45 -9.68 26.05
CA CYS A 145 2.44 -9.93 24.61
C CYS A 145 2.10 -8.65 23.84
N LYS A 146 2.76 -8.46 22.69
CA LYS A 146 2.48 -7.34 21.79
C LYS A 146 1.79 -7.85 20.54
N PHE A 147 0.73 -7.15 20.14
CA PHE A 147 0.01 -7.43 18.92
C PHE A 147 -0.09 -6.12 18.15
N ARG A 148 0.42 -6.09 16.91
CA ARG A 148 0.53 -4.85 16.12
C ARG A 148 0.05 -5.08 14.70
N PRO A 149 -0.91 -4.32 14.17
CA PRO A 149 -1.25 -4.37 12.76
C PRO A 149 -0.09 -3.83 11.92
N ILE A 150 0.24 -4.51 10.82
CA ILE A 150 1.37 -4.15 9.94
C ILE A 150 0.87 -3.65 8.59
N HIS A 151 -0.19 -4.26 8.07
CA HIS A 151 -0.71 -3.94 6.75
C HIS A 151 -2.16 -4.38 6.61
N PHE A 152 -2.91 -3.62 5.82
CA PHE A 152 -4.25 -3.97 5.36
C PHE A 152 -4.33 -3.73 3.86
N ALA A 153 -4.84 -4.72 3.13
CA ALA A 153 -5.16 -4.60 1.71
C ALA A 153 -6.13 -5.72 1.34
N CYS A 154 -7.06 -5.43 0.43
CA CYS A 154 -7.92 -6.43 -0.18
C CYS A 154 -8.76 -7.25 0.82
N GLY A 155 -9.20 -6.61 1.91
CA GLY A 155 -9.95 -7.28 2.98
C GLY A 155 -9.11 -8.18 3.89
N ILE A 156 -7.78 -8.17 3.73
CA ILE A 156 -6.84 -8.95 4.53
C ILE A 156 -6.09 -8.03 5.47
N VAL A 157 -6.14 -8.33 6.77
CA VAL A 157 -5.29 -7.66 7.77
C VAL A 157 -4.17 -8.59 8.18
N THR A 158 -2.95 -8.05 8.22
CA THR A 158 -1.78 -8.78 8.70
C THR A 158 -1.23 -8.11 9.96
N CYS A 159 -1.03 -8.91 11.00
CA CYS A 159 -0.56 -8.45 12.31
C CYS A 159 0.71 -9.18 12.73
N LEU A 160 1.58 -8.48 13.46
CA LEU A 160 2.72 -9.05 14.16
C LEU A 160 2.29 -9.40 15.59
N TYR A 161 2.29 -10.68 15.90
CA TYR A 161 2.29 -11.15 17.28
C TYR A 161 3.73 -11.31 17.76
N SER A 162 4.07 -10.64 18.86
CA SER A 162 5.34 -10.83 19.56
C SER A 162 5.06 -11.39 20.95
N PRO A 163 5.51 -12.62 21.24
CA PRO A 163 5.31 -13.20 22.56
C PRO A 163 6.14 -12.46 23.62
N PRO A 164 5.85 -12.71 24.92
CA PRO A 164 6.73 -12.29 26.00
C PRO A 164 8.15 -12.84 25.81
N LYS A 165 9.15 -12.28 26.51
CA LYS A 165 10.57 -12.68 26.35
C LYS A 165 10.84 -14.20 26.50
N SER A 166 9.97 -14.92 27.21
CA SER A 166 10.03 -16.38 27.40
C SER A 166 9.16 -17.19 26.41
N GLY A 167 8.30 -16.54 25.62
CA GLY A 167 7.20 -17.17 24.87
C GLY A 167 7.52 -17.58 23.43
N GLY A 168 8.79 -17.79 23.09
CA GLY A 168 9.20 -18.28 21.77
C GLY A 168 9.36 -17.19 20.70
N ARG A 169 9.17 -17.54 19.42
CA ARG A 169 9.38 -16.60 18.30
C ARG A 169 8.10 -15.86 17.91
N SER A 170 8.26 -14.63 17.44
CA SER A 170 7.19 -13.83 16.85
C SER A 170 6.53 -14.53 15.67
N ARG A 171 5.25 -14.20 15.44
CA ARG A 171 4.44 -14.78 14.38
C ARG A 171 3.73 -13.69 13.58
N LEU A 172 3.56 -13.97 12.30
CA LEU A 172 2.73 -13.19 11.39
C LEU A 172 1.33 -13.82 11.35
N ILE A 173 0.34 -13.09 11.84
CA ILE A 173 -1.06 -13.50 11.86
C ILE A 173 -1.77 -12.84 10.68
N ILE A 174 -2.32 -13.64 9.78
CA ILE A 174 -2.99 -13.18 8.55
C ILE A 174 -4.47 -13.54 8.66
N LEU A 175 -5.33 -12.54 8.59
CA LEU A 175 -6.78 -12.69 8.73
C LEU A 175 -7.49 -12.19 7.47
N ASP A 176 -8.46 -12.97 7.02
CA ASP A 176 -9.47 -12.52 6.07
C ASP A 176 -10.65 -11.95 6.87
N ILE A 177 -10.86 -10.64 6.74
CA ILE A 177 -11.91 -9.91 7.46
C ILE A 177 -13.29 -10.22 6.90
N GLN A 178 -13.40 -10.39 5.59
CA GLN A 178 -14.68 -10.66 4.93
C GLN A 178 -15.18 -12.06 5.29
N GLN A 179 -14.29 -13.05 5.29
CA GLN A 179 -14.60 -14.43 5.66
C GLN A 179 -14.52 -14.70 7.15
N LYS A 180 -14.08 -13.71 7.96
CA LYS A 180 -13.81 -13.84 9.41
C LYS A 180 -12.94 -15.06 9.72
N ARG A 181 -11.89 -15.24 8.94
CA ARG A 181 -11.09 -16.48 8.92
C ARG A 181 -9.61 -16.20 9.17
N LEU A 182 -9.00 -17.03 10.01
CA LEU A 182 -7.54 -17.08 10.14
C LEU A 182 -6.95 -17.82 8.93
N LEU A 183 -6.19 -17.11 8.10
CA LEU A 183 -5.52 -17.69 6.94
C LEU A 183 -4.19 -18.35 7.31
N SER A 184 -3.41 -17.70 8.18
CA SER A 184 -2.12 -18.25 8.61
C SER A 184 -1.61 -17.64 9.90
N ALA A 185 -0.88 -18.45 10.69
CA ALA A 185 -0.10 -18.02 11.85
C ALA A 185 1.37 -18.42 11.66
N HIS A 186 2.08 -17.68 10.81
CA HIS A 186 3.43 -18.04 10.36
C HIS A 186 4.50 -17.65 11.37
N ARG A 187 5.37 -18.59 11.75
CA ARG A 187 6.53 -18.30 12.60
C ARG A 187 7.58 -17.50 11.84
N LEU A 188 8.03 -16.39 12.42
CA LEU A 188 9.06 -15.55 11.85
C LEU A 188 10.45 -15.97 12.35
N GLU A 189 11.42 -15.96 11.44
CA GLU A 189 12.84 -16.13 11.77
C GLU A 189 13.46 -14.82 12.28
N SER A 190 12.95 -13.68 11.78
CA SER A 190 13.36 -12.35 12.19
C SER A 190 12.19 -11.38 12.09
N THR A 191 12.25 -10.29 12.86
CA THR A 191 11.34 -9.14 12.76
C THR A 191 12.08 -7.87 12.31
N SER A 192 13.37 -7.99 11.98
CA SER A 192 14.21 -6.88 11.53
C SER A 192 13.65 -6.25 10.25
N LYS A 193 13.26 -4.97 10.34
CA LYS A 193 12.67 -4.18 9.25
C LYS A 193 11.54 -4.93 8.52
N LEU A 194 10.69 -5.63 9.27
CA LEU A 194 9.59 -6.41 8.72
C LEU A 194 8.60 -5.52 7.94
N PHE A 195 8.25 -5.94 6.72
CA PHE A 195 7.13 -5.39 5.96
C PHE A 195 6.22 -6.48 5.42
N VAL A 196 5.00 -6.08 5.07
CA VAL A 196 4.00 -6.93 4.40
C VAL A 196 3.36 -6.13 3.28
N ARG A 197 3.13 -6.79 2.14
CA ARG A 197 2.34 -6.27 1.02
C ARG A 197 1.50 -7.40 0.43
N ASN A 198 0.25 -7.13 0.10
CA ASN A 198 -0.61 -8.15 -0.51
C ASN A 198 -1.57 -7.57 -1.55
N ASN A 199 -2.00 -8.45 -2.45
CA ASN A 199 -3.20 -8.28 -3.24
C ASN A 199 -4.22 -9.38 -2.85
N ASN A 200 -5.22 -9.64 -3.68
CA ASN A 200 -6.24 -10.66 -3.41
C ASN A 200 -5.71 -12.12 -3.52
N GLU A 201 -4.57 -12.34 -4.19
CA GLU A 201 -4.06 -13.69 -4.51
C GLU A 201 -2.77 -14.05 -3.75
N HIS A 202 -1.93 -13.06 -3.49
CA HIS A 202 -0.60 -13.22 -2.97
C HIS A 202 -0.30 -12.19 -1.87
N LEU A 203 0.33 -12.68 -0.81
CA LEU A 203 0.92 -11.87 0.23
C LEU A 203 2.43 -12.11 0.25
N TYR A 204 3.20 -11.04 0.29
CA TYR A 204 4.63 -11.07 0.53
C TYR A 204 4.92 -10.44 1.88
N TYR A 205 5.83 -11.06 2.63
CA TYR A 205 6.52 -10.38 3.71
C TYR A 205 8.02 -10.41 3.44
N GLY A 206 8.72 -9.41 3.95
CA GLY A 206 10.17 -9.35 3.87
C GLY A 206 10.83 -8.91 5.17
N THR A 207 12.05 -9.38 5.39
CA THR A 207 12.89 -8.99 6.54
C THR A 207 14.31 -8.66 6.09
N HIS A 208 14.90 -7.63 6.68
CA HIS A 208 16.30 -7.26 6.46
C HIS A 208 17.19 -7.98 7.48
N SER A 209 17.43 -9.26 7.24
CA SER A 209 17.97 -10.17 8.26
C SER A 209 18.97 -11.19 7.75
N LEU A 210 19.11 -11.41 6.45
CA LEU A 210 20.10 -12.35 5.92
C LEU A 210 21.44 -11.65 5.81
N THR A 211 22.50 -12.26 6.34
CA THR A 211 23.88 -11.80 6.10
C THR A 211 24.42 -12.60 4.93
N GLY A 212 24.84 -11.93 3.85
CA GLY A 212 25.53 -12.64 2.77
C GLY A 212 27.04 -12.66 2.97
N ASP A 213 27.73 -13.22 1.98
CA ASP A 213 29.14 -13.62 2.10
C ASP A 213 30.10 -12.43 2.29
N ASP A 214 29.68 -11.23 1.89
CA ASP A 214 30.40 -9.96 2.08
C ASP A 214 30.13 -9.30 3.45
N GLY A 215 29.36 -9.93 4.33
CA GLY A 215 29.01 -9.41 5.65
C GLY A 215 27.84 -8.41 5.66
N PHE A 216 27.33 -7.98 4.50
CA PHE A 216 26.20 -7.06 4.44
C PHE A 216 24.86 -7.78 4.62
N LYS A 217 23.95 -7.08 5.33
CA LYS A 217 22.57 -7.53 5.50
C LYS A 217 21.79 -7.35 4.19
N ARG A 218 20.91 -8.30 3.90
CA ARG A 218 20.09 -8.42 2.71
C ARG A 218 18.64 -8.71 3.07
N TRP A 219 17.77 -8.38 2.12
CA TRP A 219 16.35 -8.66 2.21
C TRP A 219 16.06 -10.12 1.88
N ALA A 220 15.27 -10.75 2.76
CA ALA A 220 14.68 -12.07 2.55
C ALA A 220 13.18 -11.91 2.35
N LEU A 221 12.65 -12.40 1.23
CA LEU A 221 11.21 -12.37 0.96
C LEU A 221 10.62 -13.77 1.08
N LYS A 222 9.42 -13.87 1.65
CA LYS A 222 8.56 -15.05 1.52
C LYS A 222 7.22 -14.67 0.93
N ARG A 223 6.62 -15.63 0.24
CA ARG A 223 5.30 -15.50 -0.37
C ARG A 223 4.32 -16.48 0.23
N PHE A 224 3.13 -15.99 0.54
CA PHE A 224 1.95 -16.76 0.88
C PHE A 224 0.96 -16.68 -0.28
N ASN A 225 0.44 -17.82 -0.71
CA ASN A 225 -0.67 -17.89 -1.66
C ASN A 225 -1.97 -17.90 -0.87
N ILE A 226 -2.74 -16.82 -0.97
CA ILE A 226 -3.98 -16.61 -0.23
C ILE A 226 -5.05 -17.60 -0.71
N CYS A 227 -5.18 -17.81 -2.02
CA CYS A 227 -6.20 -18.71 -2.57
C CYS A 227 -5.99 -20.18 -2.19
N LYS A 228 -4.76 -20.58 -1.85
CA LYS A 228 -4.38 -21.96 -1.50
C LYS A 228 -4.05 -22.13 -0.01
N ASP A 229 -4.14 -21.07 0.78
CA ASP A 229 -3.72 -21.02 2.18
C ASP A 229 -2.32 -21.63 2.43
N GLN A 230 -1.38 -21.38 1.51
CA GLN A 230 -0.09 -22.07 1.51
C GLN A 230 1.11 -21.13 1.33
N TRP A 231 2.10 -21.31 2.20
CA TRP A 231 3.42 -20.68 2.03
C TRP A 231 4.20 -21.32 0.89
N ALA A 232 4.79 -20.48 0.03
CA ALA A 232 5.74 -20.94 -0.95
C ALA A 232 6.97 -21.54 -0.26
N PRO A 233 7.54 -22.63 -0.80
CA PRO A 233 8.74 -23.23 -0.23
C PRO A 233 9.97 -22.31 -0.42
N GLY A 234 10.77 -22.20 0.63
CA GLY A 234 11.98 -21.38 0.66
C GLY A 234 11.73 -19.89 0.87
N HIS A 235 12.78 -19.11 0.65
CA HIS A 235 12.75 -17.65 0.62
C HIS A 235 13.50 -17.16 -0.61
N LEU A 236 13.27 -15.90 -0.96
CA LEU A 236 13.94 -15.19 -2.04
C LEU A 236 14.93 -14.20 -1.44
N GLU A 237 16.18 -14.29 -1.87
CA GLU A 237 17.26 -13.38 -1.44
C GLU A 237 17.42 -12.27 -2.46
N LEU A 238 17.33 -11.02 -2.00
CA LEU A 238 17.59 -9.85 -2.83
C LEU A 238 19.06 -9.45 -2.63
N GLU A 239 19.96 -10.05 -3.41
CA GLU A 239 21.41 -9.87 -3.22
C GLU A 239 21.87 -8.44 -3.44
N ASP A 240 21.33 -7.79 -4.47
CA ASP A 240 21.82 -6.50 -4.94
C ASP A 240 20.96 -5.32 -4.47
N LEU A 241 19.86 -5.57 -3.75
CA LEU A 241 18.98 -4.49 -3.28
C LEU A 241 19.58 -3.85 -2.03
N VAL A 242 20.20 -2.70 -2.24
CA VAL A 242 20.78 -1.86 -1.18
C VAL A 242 19.68 -1.09 -0.45
N GLY A 243 19.91 -0.76 0.83
CA GLY A 243 19.02 0.06 1.64
C GLY A 243 18.14 -0.76 2.57
N SER A 244 17.90 -0.22 3.76
CA SER A 244 17.23 -0.92 4.86
C SER A 244 16.01 -0.20 5.42
N ASP A 245 15.84 1.07 5.08
CA ASP A 245 14.80 1.92 5.64
C ASP A 245 13.64 2.03 4.67
N ILE A 246 12.60 1.24 4.94
CA ILE A 246 11.39 1.20 4.14
C ILE A 246 10.72 2.58 4.15
N GLY A 247 10.43 3.11 2.96
CA GLY A 247 9.85 4.44 2.77
C GLY A 247 10.87 5.56 2.68
N ALA A 248 12.15 5.30 2.96
CA ALA A 248 13.23 6.29 2.85
C ALA A 248 14.29 5.88 1.83
N THR A 249 14.91 4.70 2.02
CA THR A 249 15.98 4.18 1.14
C THR A 249 15.51 3.03 0.26
N VAL A 250 14.44 2.34 0.66
CA VAL A 250 13.85 1.23 -0.11
C VAL A 250 12.33 1.27 -0.06
N CYS A 251 11.67 0.83 -1.12
CA CYS A 251 10.21 0.67 -1.18
C CYS A 251 9.86 -0.66 -1.85
N PHE A 252 8.79 -1.29 -1.37
CA PHE A 252 8.25 -2.53 -1.90
C PHE A 252 6.76 -2.38 -2.15
N ASP A 253 6.29 -2.86 -3.29
CA ASP A 253 4.87 -2.83 -3.61
C ASP A 253 4.43 -3.92 -4.60
N LEU A 254 3.13 -4.20 -4.65
CA LEU A 254 2.52 -5.06 -5.66
C LEU A 254 1.74 -4.21 -6.65
N PHE A 255 2.07 -4.33 -7.93
CA PHE A 255 1.33 -3.65 -8.99
C PHE A 255 1.09 -4.59 -10.17
N GLY A 256 -0.18 -4.69 -10.57
CA GLY A 256 -0.63 -5.67 -11.56
C GLY A 256 -0.21 -7.09 -11.14
N ASN A 257 0.51 -7.79 -12.02
CA ASN A 257 0.98 -9.17 -11.81
C ASN A 257 2.42 -9.28 -11.32
N TYR A 258 2.97 -8.19 -10.76
CA TYR A 258 4.37 -8.10 -10.39
C TYR A 258 4.56 -7.56 -8.97
N PHE A 259 5.57 -8.12 -8.29
CA PHE A 259 6.14 -7.56 -7.07
C PHE A 259 7.31 -6.66 -7.45
N TYR A 260 7.36 -5.46 -6.92
CA TYR A 260 8.41 -4.49 -7.17
C TYR A 260 9.20 -4.23 -5.89
N GLY A 261 10.50 -4.00 -6.05
CA GLY A 261 11.35 -3.40 -5.04
C GLY A 261 12.19 -2.33 -5.69
N ILE A 262 12.24 -1.15 -5.07
CA ILE A 262 12.97 0.02 -5.55
C ILE A 262 13.87 0.50 -4.42
N SER A 263 15.11 0.86 -4.75
CA SER A 263 16.06 1.48 -3.84
C SER A 263 16.59 2.78 -4.42
N SER A 264 16.83 3.77 -3.57
CA SER A 264 17.55 5.00 -3.91
C SER A 264 19.06 4.90 -3.69
N LEU A 265 19.55 3.75 -3.19
CA LEU A 265 20.97 3.52 -2.92
C LEU A 265 21.57 2.59 -3.96
N ASN A 266 22.83 2.88 -4.33
CA ASN A 266 23.54 2.18 -5.42
C ASN A 266 24.66 1.25 -4.92
N SER A 267 25.07 1.36 -3.66
CA SER A 267 26.18 0.63 -3.08
C SER A 267 26.00 0.46 -1.57
N PHE A 268 26.49 -0.66 -1.04
CA PHE A 268 26.48 -0.93 0.40
C PHE A 268 27.55 -0.12 1.17
N GLU A 269 28.45 0.53 0.44
CA GLU A 269 29.49 1.42 0.97
C GLU A 269 29.04 2.88 0.87
N VAL A 270 29.38 3.71 1.86
CA VAL A 270 29.03 5.13 1.87
C VAL A 270 30.00 5.88 0.95
N TYR A 271 29.66 6.02 -0.33
CA TYR A 271 30.29 7.02 -1.18
C TYR A 271 29.44 8.28 -1.22
N GLU A 272 29.96 9.37 -0.65
CA GLU A 272 29.51 10.72 -0.98
C GLU A 272 30.02 11.07 -2.38
N ASN A 273 29.23 10.79 -3.41
CA ASN A 273 29.10 11.62 -4.61
C ASN A 273 28.27 10.90 -5.66
N ASP A 274 27.11 11.46 -5.97
CA ASP A 274 26.81 12.02 -7.29
C ASP A 274 25.47 12.76 -7.18
N TRP A 275 25.39 13.97 -7.75
CA TRP A 275 24.27 14.92 -7.61
C TRP A 275 23.00 14.48 -8.37
N THR A 276 22.93 13.21 -8.76
CA THR A 276 21.89 12.61 -9.56
C THR A 276 21.18 11.55 -8.73
N SER A 277 19.89 11.77 -8.47
CA SER A 277 19.03 10.78 -7.81
C SER A 277 18.94 9.52 -8.67
N TYR A 278 19.60 8.45 -8.26
CA TYR A 278 19.50 7.15 -8.93
C TYR A 278 18.48 6.26 -8.22
N TYR A 279 17.59 5.64 -9.00
CA TYR A 279 16.69 4.59 -8.51
C TYR A 279 17.00 3.26 -9.18
N TYR A 280 17.17 2.22 -8.37
CA TYR A 280 17.35 0.84 -8.83
C TYR A 280 16.10 0.04 -8.51
N GLY A 281 15.51 -0.57 -9.53
CA GLY A 281 14.28 -1.34 -9.39
C GLY A 281 14.42 -2.75 -9.93
N PHE A 282 13.79 -3.71 -9.25
CA PHE A 282 13.46 -5.00 -9.84
C PHE A 282 11.95 -5.21 -9.88
N ARG A 283 11.53 -6.14 -10.73
CA ARG A 283 10.18 -6.67 -10.74
C ARG A 283 10.18 -8.19 -10.84
N LEU A 284 9.23 -8.82 -10.17
CA LEU A 284 9.08 -10.27 -10.18
C LEU A 284 7.66 -10.68 -10.54
N PRO A 285 7.48 -11.51 -11.57
CA PRO A 285 6.17 -12.05 -11.88
C PRO A 285 5.74 -13.01 -10.78
N PHE A 286 4.48 -12.93 -10.36
CA PHE A 286 3.99 -13.75 -9.26
C PHE A 286 4.02 -15.26 -9.52
N ARG A 287 3.98 -15.69 -10.79
CA ARG A 287 4.01 -17.11 -11.17
C ARG A 287 5.39 -17.78 -11.00
N ARG A 288 6.46 -17.03 -10.72
CA ARG A 288 7.80 -17.59 -10.57
C ARG A 288 7.92 -18.37 -9.26
N ARG A 289 8.59 -19.53 -9.29
CA ARG A 289 8.94 -20.29 -8.07
C ARG A 289 10.11 -19.59 -7.36
N LEU A 290 10.05 -19.48 -6.04
CA LEU A 290 11.04 -18.76 -5.22
C LEU A 290 12.20 -19.63 -4.72
N ARG A 291 12.19 -20.95 -4.93
CA ARG A 291 13.21 -21.85 -4.35
C ARG A 291 14.62 -21.47 -4.80
N GLY A 292 15.48 -21.12 -3.84
CA GLY A 292 16.90 -20.84 -4.06
C GLY A 292 17.15 -19.71 -5.05
N LEU A 293 16.16 -18.82 -5.24
CA LEU A 293 16.27 -17.78 -6.25
C LEU A 293 17.04 -16.61 -5.64
N ARG A 294 18.15 -16.25 -6.28
CA ARG A 294 18.91 -15.03 -6.02
C ARG A 294 18.63 -14.07 -7.16
N ILE A 295 18.14 -12.88 -6.84
CA ILE A 295 17.87 -11.86 -7.85
C ILE A 295 19.04 -10.91 -7.87
N ARG A 296 19.73 -10.90 -9.00
CA ARG A 296 20.64 -9.82 -9.36
C ARG A 296 19.91 -8.73 -10.11
N LEU A 297 20.10 -7.49 -9.66
CA LEU A 297 19.51 -6.32 -10.29
C LEU A 297 20.23 -6.05 -11.62
N ARG A 298 19.48 -5.97 -12.72
CA ARG A 298 20.03 -5.39 -13.95
C ARG A 298 20.01 -3.87 -13.80
N LYS A 299 21.18 -3.25 -13.75
CA LYS A 299 21.32 -1.78 -13.83
C LYS A 299 20.62 -1.30 -15.10
N ARG A 300 19.50 -0.60 -14.95
CA ARG A 300 18.88 0.20 -16.01
C ARG A 300 18.92 1.64 -15.52
N TYR A 301 19.73 2.44 -16.19
CA TYR A 301 19.80 3.87 -15.95
C TYR A 301 18.52 4.49 -16.50
N TRP A 302 17.69 5.03 -15.62
CA TRP A 302 16.61 5.95 -16.00
C TRP A 302 17.22 7.34 -15.94
N ASN A 303 17.62 7.89 -17.10
CA ASN A 303 17.93 9.30 -17.18
C ASN A 303 16.59 10.03 -17.26
N GLN A 304 16.30 10.89 -16.28
CA GLN A 304 15.24 11.91 -16.41
C GLN A 304 15.71 13.02 -17.34
#